data_AF-A0A3B8UF33-F1
#
_entry.id   AF-A0A3B8UF33-F1
#
_cell.length_a   1.000
_cell.length_b   1.000
_cell.length_c   1.000
_cell.angle_alpha   90.00
_cell.angle_beta   90.00
_cell.angle_gamma   90.00
#
_symmetry.space_group_name_H-M   'P 1'
#
loop_
_entity.id
_entity.type
_entity.pdbx_description
1 polymer ?
#
loop_
_entity_poly.entity_id
_entity_poly.type
_entity_poly.pdbx_seq_one_letter_code
_entity_poly.pdbx_strand_id
1 'polypeptide(L)' 'LKKEEGAHLILTAAHPSPFSAYHGFLGCRHFSQINTFLKDQNKPPIKWVSQSA' A
#
# COMPACT_ATOMS: atom_id res chain seq x y z
N LEU A 1 -28.25 -0.09 -0.87
CA LEU A 1 -27.10 -0.43 -1.75
C LEU A 1 -26.20 -1.39 -0.98
N LYS A 2 -26.23 -2.69 -1.31
CA LYS A 2 -25.35 -3.70 -0.70
C LYS A 2 -23.93 -3.40 -1.17
N LYS A 3 -23.05 -3.00 -0.26
CA LYS A 3 -21.61 -2.87 -0.52
C LYS A 3 -21.07 -4.31 -0.51
N GLU A 4 -20.59 -4.83 -1.63
CA GLU A 4 -19.97 -6.16 -1.66
C GLU A 4 -18.76 -6.19 -0.74
N GLU A 5 -18.86 -6.95 0.36
CA GLU A 5 -17.77 -7.25 1.27
C GLU A 5 -16.81 -8.24 0.59
N GLY A 6 -15.89 -7.76 -0.25
CA GLY A 6 -14.97 -8.68 -0.95
C GLY A 6 -13.99 -8.10 -1.97
N ALA A 7 -14.06 -6.81 -2.32
CA ALA A 7 -13.09 -6.23 -3.23
C ALA A 7 -11.73 -6.04 -2.53
N HIS A 8 -10.78 -6.92 -2.83
CA HIS A 8 -9.38 -6.77 -2.42
C HIS A 8 -8.65 -5.78 -3.35
N LEU A 9 -7.87 -4.88 -2.76
CA LEU A 9 -6.96 -4.02 -3.51
C LEU A 9 -5.66 -4.78 -3.80
N ILE A 10 -5.35 -5.00 -5.08
CA ILE A 10 -4.07 -5.57 -5.53
C ILE A 10 -3.21 -4.43 -6.09
N LEU A 11 -2.04 -4.22 -5.50
CA LEU A 11 -1.04 -3.26 -5.97
C LEU A 11 0.21 -4.02 -6.43
N THR A 12 0.65 -3.76 -7.67
CA THR A 12 1.82 -4.42 -8.27
C THR A 12 2.90 -3.38 -8.59
N ALA A 13 4.14 -3.71 -8.26
CA ALA A 13 5.32 -2.90 -8.55
C ALA A 13 6.52 -3.81 -8.82
N ALA A 14 7.58 -3.25 -9.37
CA ALA A 14 8.84 -3.96 -9.49
C ALA A 14 9.37 -4.36 -8.10
N HIS A 15 10.22 -5.40 -8.06
CA HIS A 15 10.79 -5.87 -6.80
C HIS A 15 11.73 -4.81 -6.18
N PRO A 16 11.79 -4.66 -4.84
CA PRO A 16 12.64 -3.67 -4.15
C PRO A 16 14.14 -3.93 -4.23
N SER A 17 14.59 -5.06 -4.79
CA SER A 17 16.02 -5.36 -4.92
C SER A 17 16.73 -4.30 -5.77
N PRO A 18 18.03 -4.04 -5.52
CA PRO A 18 18.77 -3.00 -6.24
C PRO A 18 18.69 -3.12 -7.78
N PHE A 19 18.59 -4.33 -8.30
CA PHE A 19 18.49 -4.62 -9.73
C PHE A 19 17.24 -4.00 -10.39
N SER A 20 16.09 -4.00 -9.70
CA SER A 20 14.79 -3.58 -10.25
C SER A 20 14.18 -2.36 -9.57
N ALA A 21 14.75 -1.86 -8.46
CA ALA A 21 14.13 -0.83 -7.64
C ALA A 21 13.86 0.47 -8.42
N TYR A 22 14.84 0.93 -9.21
CA TYR A 22 14.74 2.12 -10.05
C TYR A 22 13.81 1.94 -11.26
N HIS A 23 13.50 0.70 -11.62
CA HIS A 23 12.67 0.34 -12.77
C HIS A 23 11.19 0.13 -12.42
N GLY A 24 10.74 0.54 -11.21
CA GLY A 24 9.32 0.54 -10.87
C GLY A 24 8.94 0.35 -9.41
N PHE A 25 9.90 0.15 -8.49
CA PHE A 25 9.59 0.11 -7.05
C PHE A 25 9.65 1.50 -6.43
N LEU A 26 10.75 2.23 -6.68
CA LEU A 26 10.91 3.59 -6.21
C LEU A 26 9.89 4.50 -6.89
N GLY A 27 9.07 5.18 -6.08
CA GLY A 27 7.97 6.01 -6.59
C GLY A 27 6.64 5.27 -6.79
N CYS A 28 6.54 3.96 -6.52
CA CYS A 28 5.28 3.22 -6.63
C CYS A 28 4.17 3.71 -5.67
N ARG A 29 4.55 4.37 -4.56
CA ARG A 29 3.63 4.96 -3.56
C ARG A 29 2.66 3.96 -2.89
N HIS A 30 2.93 2.66 -2.95
CA HIS A 30 2.06 1.61 -2.40
C HIS A 30 1.69 1.83 -0.93
N PHE A 31 2.66 2.23 -0.09
CA PHE A 31 2.41 2.47 1.34
C PHE A 31 1.33 3.54 1.58
N SER A 32 1.32 4.60 0.77
CA SER A 32 0.31 5.66 0.84
C SER A 32 -1.03 5.23 0.24
N GLN A 33 -1.00 4.50 -0.89
CA GLN A 33 -2.20 3.97 -1.55
C GLN A 33 -2.98 3.02 -0.65
N ILE A 34 -2.28 2.11 0.06
CA ILE A 34 -2.90 1.20 1.04
C ILE A 34 -3.55 1.99 2.17
N ASN A 35 -2.90 3.03 2.68
CA ASN A 35 -3.47 3.86 3.75
C ASN A 35 -4.70 4.64 3.28
N THR A 36 -4.73 5.12 2.04
CA THR A 36 -5.95 5.74 1.46
C THR A 36 -7.08 4.72 1.35
N PHE A 37 -6.78 3.53 0.82
CA PHE A 37 -7.77 2.46 0.71
C PHE A 37 -8.34 2.03 2.06
N LEU A 38 -7.51 1.90 3.10
CA LEU A 38 -7.97 1.59 4.45
C LEU A 38 -8.89 2.68 4.99
N LYS A 39 -8.55 3.96 4.78
CA LYS A 39 -9.41 5.09 5.19
C LYS A 39 -10.77 5.04 4.50
N ASP A 40 -10.81 4.75 3.20
CA ASP A 40 -12.08 4.63 2.45
C ASP A 40 -12.94 3.45 2.92
N GLN A 41 -12.30 2.46 3.55
CA GLN A 41 -12.96 1.34 4.23
C GLN A 41 -13.25 1.58 5.72
N ASN A 42 -13.04 2.78 6.25
CA ASN A 42 -13.12 3.10 7.69
C ASN A 42 -12.22 2.22 8.57
N LYS A 43 -11.07 1.79 8.04
CA LYS A 43 -10.05 1.03 8.76
C LYS A 43 -8.88 1.94 9.15
N PRO A 44 -8.21 1.66 10.28
CA PRO A 44 -7.06 2.46 10.70
C PRO A 44 -5.90 2.34 9.69
N PRO A 45 -5.19 3.43 9.37
CA PRO A 45 -4.01 3.39 8.51
C PRO A 45 -2.83 2.71 9.20
N ILE A 46 -1.91 2.17 8.41
CA ILE A 46 -0.70 1.51 8.89
C ILE A 46 0.39 2.57 9.12
N LYS A 47 1.03 2.52 10.29
CA LYS A 47 2.23 3.29 10.62
C LYS A 47 3.47 2.48 10.20
N TRP A 48 4.13 2.90 9.12
CA TRP A 48 5.23 2.17 8.50
C TRP A 48 6.61 2.44 9.11
N VAL A 49 6.74 3.49 9.93
CA VAL A 49 8.00 3.82 10.59
C VAL A 49 8.21 2.89 11.79
N SER A 50 9.40 2.30 11.89
CA SER A 50 9.79 1.56 13.10
C SER A 50 9.84 2.54 14.27
N GLN A 51 9.24 2.16 15.39
CA GLN A 51 9.39 2.92 16.63
C GLN A 51 10.69 2.46 17.28
N SER A 52 11.79 3.15 16.98
CA SER A 52 12.98 3.10 17.83
C SER A 52 12.74 4.07 18.99
N ALA A 53 12.87 3.54 20.21
CA ALA A 53 12.84 4.32 21.44
C ALA A 53 14.07 5.24 21.55
#